data_AF-A0A1A7YRJ5-F1
#
_entry.id   AF-A0A1A7YRJ5-F1
#
_cell.length_a   1.000
_cell.length_b   1.000
_cell.length_c   1.000
_cell.angle_alpha   90.00
_cell.angle_beta   90.00
_cell.angle_gamma   90.00
#
_symmetry.space_group_name_H-M   'P 1'
#
loop_
_entity.id
_entity.type
_entity.pdbx_description
1 polymer ?
#
loop_
_entity_poly.entity_id
_entity_poly.type
_entity_poly.pdbx_seq_one_letter_code
_entity_poly.pdbx_strand_id
1 'polypeptide(L)'
;VKLARDQMVFQGKTTPELLTTGCFSTSYIYTIETDKDEEGLANAEKVLRDLGLNPSADDCKATRRVCQIVSTRAARLCAAALAAVLRQIRDNKAAERLRITIGADGSVYKTHPEFSRRLQKMVRRLVPDCDVRFLQSQCGSGKGAAMVTAVAYRLAAQQAERQRILDTLRLSREQLLEVKRRMTEGMVLGLSKQTHEQTSVKMLPTYVRSTPDGTENGDFLALDLGGSSFRVLLVRLRSGKRHKVDMHQKIYTIPQETMQGTGEELFDHIVQCIADFLEYMGMRGASLPLGFTFSFPCNQTKLDEGILLKWTKGFKASDCEGKDVVMLLKEAVRRKQEFDLNFVAVVNDTVGTMMTCGYEDPKCEVGLIVGTGTNACYMEELRHIDLVEGDEGRMCVNTEWGAFGDDGRLEDIRTEFDREIDRGSLNPGKQLFEKMISGMYMGELVRLILVKMAREGLLFEGRITPELLTKGTFETKHISAIEKSKEGLTRAKEILARLGVEPSTDDCIAAQHVCAIVSHRSA
;
A
#
# COMPACT_ATOMS: atom_id res chain seq x y z
N VAL A 1 -2.94 10.86 -68.36
CA VAL A 1 -2.25 9.74 -69.05
C VAL A 1 -3.22 8.76 -69.71
N LYS A 2 -4.00 7.94 -68.97
CA LYS A 2 -4.90 6.94 -69.60
C LYS A 2 -5.88 7.56 -70.60
N LEU A 3 -6.60 8.62 -70.22
CA LEU A 3 -7.50 9.34 -71.11
C LEU A 3 -6.81 9.87 -72.38
N ALA A 4 -5.54 10.25 -72.29
CA ALA A 4 -4.76 10.68 -73.45
C ALA A 4 -4.42 9.49 -74.35
N ARG A 5 -3.96 8.36 -73.78
CA ARG A 5 -3.67 7.13 -74.54
C ARG A 5 -4.91 6.55 -75.23
N ASP A 6 -6.07 6.69 -74.60
CA ASP A 6 -7.37 6.26 -75.13
C ASP A 6 -7.96 7.29 -76.13
N GLN A 7 -7.17 8.29 -76.55
CA GLN A 7 -7.53 9.36 -77.49
C GLN A 7 -8.72 10.24 -77.05
N MET A 8 -9.06 10.24 -75.76
CA MET A 8 -10.19 11.00 -75.21
C MET A 8 -9.85 12.46 -74.89
N VAL A 9 -8.57 12.77 -74.68
CA VAL A 9 -8.04 14.12 -74.45
C VAL A 9 -6.73 14.33 -75.20
N PHE A 10 -6.39 15.58 -75.48
CA PHE A 10 -5.16 16.01 -76.15
C PHE A 10 -4.93 15.36 -77.52
N GLN A 11 -6.00 14.92 -78.19
CA GLN A 11 -5.94 14.21 -79.48
C GLN A 11 -5.01 12.97 -79.46
N GLY A 12 -4.91 12.27 -78.33
CA GLY A 12 -4.00 11.12 -78.23
C GLY A 12 -2.57 11.46 -77.79
N LYS A 13 -2.21 12.75 -77.74
CA LYS A 13 -0.83 13.18 -77.48
C LYS A 13 -0.46 13.09 -76.02
N THR A 14 0.80 12.70 -75.77
CA THR A 14 1.41 12.70 -74.44
C THR A 14 2.77 13.39 -74.49
N THR A 15 3.23 13.89 -73.35
CA THR A 15 4.54 14.52 -73.17
C THR A 15 5.36 13.75 -72.12
N PRO A 16 6.70 13.79 -72.18
CA PRO A 16 7.54 13.22 -71.12
C PRO A 16 7.16 13.70 -69.72
N GLU A 17 6.80 14.98 -69.59
CA GLU A 17 6.36 15.62 -68.34
C GLU A 17 5.04 15.02 -67.84
N LEU A 18 4.06 14.82 -68.72
CA LEU A 18 2.78 14.20 -68.35
C LEU A 18 2.94 12.72 -67.93
N LEU A 19 3.93 12.03 -68.49
CA LEU A 19 4.22 10.62 -68.18
C LEU A 19 5.06 10.44 -66.92
N THR A 20 5.74 11.49 -66.46
CA THR A 20 6.61 11.45 -65.29
C THR A 20 5.78 11.47 -64.00
N THR A 21 6.02 10.49 -63.12
CA THR A 21 5.31 10.39 -61.84
C THR A 21 5.63 11.59 -60.96
N GLY A 22 4.58 12.18 -60.35
CA GLY A 22 4.71 13.35 -59.47
C GLY A 22 4.67 14.70 -60.18
N CYS A 23 4.75 14.75 -61.52
CA CYS A 23 4.71 16.02 -62.27
C CYS A 23 3.35 16.73 -62.21
N PHE A 24 2.25 16.02 -61.96
CA PHE A 24 0.96 16.63 -61.67
C PHE A 24 0.72 16.66 -60.15
N SER A 25 1.12 17.75 -59.50
CA SER A 25 1.04 17.89 -58.05
C SER A 25 -0.36 18.29 -57.56
N THR A 26 -0.62 18.12 -56.26
CA THR A 26 -1.90 18.52 -55.66
C THR A 26 -2.12 20.05 -55.69
N SER A 27 -1.06 20.85 -55.79
CA SER A 27 -1.22 22.31 -55.92
C SER A 27 -1.90 22.69 -57.23
N TYR A 28 -1.66 21.95 -58.33
CA TYR A 28 -2.38 22.16 -59.58
C TYR A 28 -3.88 21.88 -59.46
N ILE A 29 -4.26 20.88 -58.67
CA ILE A 29 -5.67 20.60 -58.36
C ILE A 29 -6.30 21.82 -57.66
N TYR A 30 -5.59 22.43 -56.70
CA TYR A 30 -6.08 23.61 -55.98
C TYR A 30 -6.28 24.80 -56.91
N THR A 31 -5.35 25.02 -57.84
CA THR A 31 -5.40 26.12 -58.83
C THR A 31 -6.49 25.92 -59.87
N ILE A 32 -6.77 24.68 -60.28
CA ILE A 32 -7.78 24.36 -61.30
C ILE A 32 -9.21 24.38 -60.72
N GLU A 33 -9.37 24.00 -59.45
CA GLU A 33 -10.69 23.90 -58.78
C GLU A 33 -11.18 25.20 -58.14
N THR A 34 -10.84 26.36 -58.69
CA THR A 34 -11.36 27.65 -58.23
C THR A 34 -12.89 27.74 -58.41
N ASP A 35 -13.53 28.54 -57.55
CA ASP A 35 -14.99 28.75 -57.56
C ASP A 35 -15.47 29.50 -58.80
N LYS A 36 -14.59 30.27 -59.46
CA LYS A 36 -14.88 30.95 -60.72
C LYS A 36 -14.58 30.04 -61.90
N ASP A 37 -15.59 29.79 -62.73
CA ASP A 37 -15.51 28.80 -63.80
C ASP A 37 -14.52 29.17 -64.91
N GLU A 38 -14.54 30.43 -65.34
CA GLU A 38 -13.61 30.93 -66.36
C GLU A 38 -12.16 30.91 -65.87
N GLU A 39 -11.93 31.29 -64.62
CA GLU A 39 -10.61 31.28 -63.99
C GLU A 39 -10.07 29.86 -63.86
N GLY A 40 -10.91 28.90 -63.45
CA GLY A 40 -10.51 27.50 -63.32
C GLY A 40 -10.17 26.86 -64.66
N LEU A 41 -10.86 27.25 -65.74
CA LEU A 41 -10.55 26.78 -67.10
C LEU A 41 -9.25 27.42 -67.64
N ALA A 42 -9.03 28.71 -67.40
CA ALA A 42 -7.78 29.38 -67.76
C ALA A 42 -6.58 28.81 -66.98
N ASN A 43 -6.77 28.50 -65.70
CA ASN A 43 -5.76 27.86 -64.87
C ASN A 43 -5.46 26.43 -65.34
N ALA A 44 -6.49 25.67 -65.75
CA ALA A 44 -6.29 24.36 -66.36
C ALA A 44 -5.49 24.45 -67.66
N GLU A 45 -5.80 25.42 -68.53
CA GLU A 45 -5.04 25.65 -69.75
C GLU A 45 -3.56 25.94 -69.44
N LYS A 46 -3.30 26.85 -68.51
CA LYS A 46 -1.94 27.21 -68.10
C LYS A 46 -1.16 26.01 -67.57
N VAL A 47 -1.72 25.26 -66.61
CA VAL A 47 -1.08 24.06 -66.04
C VAL A 47 -0.79 23.02 -67.12
N LEU A 48 -1.72 22.80 -68.05
CA LEU A 48 -1.54 21.83 -69.13
C LEU A 48 -0.46 22.27 -70.13
N ARG A 49 -0.38 23.57 -70.45
CA ARG A 49 0.70 24.15 -71.27
C ARG A 49 2.06 24.05 -70.59
N ASP A 50 2.12 24.27 -69.28
CA ASP A 50 3.35 24.10 -68.48
C ASP A 50 3.86 22.65 -68.51
N LEU A 51 2.98 21.67 -68.75
CA LEU A 51 3.32 20.26 -68.97
C LEU A 51 3.65 19.92 -70.44
N GLY A 52 3.86 20.94 -71.28
CA GLY A 52 4.23 20.79 -72.69
C GLY A 52 3.06 20.41 -73.62
N LEU A 53 1.82 20.46 -73.14
CA LEU A 53 0.64 20.12 -73.95
C LEU A 53 0.09 21.35 -74.67
N ASN A 54 -0.68 21.12 -75.73
CA ASN A 54 -1.47 22.17 -76.39
C ASN A 54 -2.96 21.83 -76.23
N PRO A 55 -3.57 22.16 -75.06
CA PRO A 55 -4.93 21.72 -74.73
C PRO A 55 -5.98 22.48 -75.54
N SER A 56 -7.07 21.79 -75.92
CA SER A 56 -8.30 22.41 -76.38
C SER A 56 -9.16 22.90 -75.20
N ALA A 57 -10.18 23.72 -75.47
CA ALA A 57 -11.14 24.12 -74.45
C ALA A 57 -11.82 22.91 -73.77
N ASP A 58 -12.09 21.85 -74.52
CA ASP A 58 -12.70 20.63 -73.98
C ASP A 58 -11.71 19.79 -73.16
N ASP A 59 -10.41 19.84 -73.48
CA ASP A 59 -9.36 19.24 -72.65
C ASP A 59 -9.24 19.93 -71.28
N CYS A 60 -9.36 21.27 -71.26
CA CYS A 60 -9.37 22.05 -70.02
C CYS A 60 -10.60 21.71 -69.16
N LYS A 61 -11.79 21.62 -69.77
CA LYS A 61 -13.02 21.17 -69.09
C LYS A 61 -12.88 19.75 -68.54
N ALA A 62 -12.37 18.83 -69.34
CA ALA A 62 -12.16 17.44 -68.94
C ALA A 62 -11.17 17.34 -67.77
N THR A 63 -10.04 18.06 -67.84
CA THR A 63 -9.02 18.08 -66.78
C THR A 63 -9.58 18.64 -65.47
N ARG A 64 -10.32 19.75 -65.53
CA ARG A 64 -11.00 20.32 -64.37
C ARG A 64 -12.02 19.37 -63.78
N ARG A 65 -12.79 18.67 -64.63
CA ARG A 65 -13.77 17.67 -64.19
C ARG A 65 -13.09 16.49 -63.48
N VAL A 66 -11.97 16.01 -64.00
CA VAL A 66 -11.18 14.94 -63.36
C VAL A 66 -10.70 15.39 -61.98
N CYS A 67 -10.14 16.60 -61.85
CA CYS A 67 -9.72 17.17 -60.58
C CYS A 67 -10.88 17.13 -59.56
N GLN A 68 -12.04 17.70 -59.94
CA GLN A 68 -13.24 17.75 -59.08
C GLN A 68 -13.72 16.37 -58.62
N ILE A 69 -13.68 15.36 -59.49
CA ILE A 69 -14.08 13.99 -59.15
C ILE A 69 -13.09 13.41 -58.13
N VAL A 70 -11.79 13.59 -58.34
CA VAL A 70 -10.74 13.07 -57.46
C VAL A 70 -10.82 13.70 -56.08
N SER A 71 -10.87 15.03 -55.99
CA SER A 71 -10.96 15.75 -54.71
C SER A 71 -12.28 15.49 -53.98
N THR A 72 -13.41 15.40 -54.70
CA THR A 72 -14.71 15.04 -54.12
C THR A 72 -14.71 13.62 -53.58
N ARG A 73 -14.13 12.66 -54.29
CA ARG A 73 -13.99 11.28 -53.81
C ARG A 73 -13.16 11.23 -52.53
N ALA A 74 -12.03 11.94 -52.49
CA ALA A 74 -11.19 12.02 -51.30
C ALA A 74 -11.95 12.63 -50.10
N ALA A 75 -12.68 13.73 -50.29
CA ALA A 75 -13.50 14.33 -49.24
C ALA A 75 -14.60 13.38 -48.74
N ARG A 76 -15.27 12.65 -49.64
CA ARG A 76 -16.32 11.68 -49.27
C ARG A 76 -15.78 10.47 -48.51
N LEU A 77 -14.62 9.95 -48.90
CA LEU A 77 -13.97 8.85 -48.19
C LEU A 77 -13.53 9.28 -46.78
N CYS A 78 -12.93 10.47 -46.66
CA CYS A 78 -12.60 11.05 -45.36
C CYS A 78 -13.86 11.25 -44.50
N ALA A 79 -14.96 11.73 -45.09
CA ALA A 79 -16.24 11.89 -44.39
C ALA A 79 -16.78 10.55 -43.87
N ALA A 80 -16.71 9.48 -44.67
CA ALA A 80 -17.16 8.16 -44.27
C ALA A 80 -16.35 7.60 -43.09
N ALA A 81 -15.03 7.79 -43.10
CA ALA A 81 -14.17 7.41 -41.98
C ALA A 81 -14.48 8.24 -40.72
N LEU A 82 -14.61 9.57 -40.84
CA LEU A 82 -15.00 10.43 -39.71
C LEU A 82 -16.36 10.04 -39.15
N ALA A 83 -17.33 9.72 -39.99
CA ALA A 83 -18.66 9.28 -39.55
C ALA A 83 -18.60 8.02 -38.66
N ALA A 84 -17.69 7.08 -38.96
CA ALA A 84 -17.49 5.90 -38.11
C ALA A 84 -16.93 6.28 -36.73
N VAL A 85 -15.93 7.16 -36.67
CA VAL A 85 -15.35 7.65 -35.40
C VAL A 85 -16.40 8.40 -34.57
N LEU A 86 -17.20 9.25 -35.21
CA LEU A 86 -18.25 10.01 -34.53
C LEU A 86 -19.34 9.09 -33.94
N ARG A 87 -19.76 8.06 -34.68
CA ARG A 87 -20.68 7.04 -34.15
C ARG A 87 -20.09 6.29 -32.96
N GLN A 88 -18.83 5.86 -33.05
CA GLN A 88 -18.16 5.20 -31.93
C GLN A 88 -18.15 6.08 -30.67
N ILE A 89 -17.84 7.37 -30.80
CA ILE A 89 -17.83 8.30 -29.66
C ILE A 89 -19.23 8.49 -29.09
N ARG A 90 -20.25 8.61 -29.94
CA ARG A 90 -21.65 8.72 -29.52
C ARG A 90 -22.08 7.49 -28.72
N ASP A 91 -21.79 6.30 -29.23
CA ASP A 91 -22.17 5.03 -28.62
C ASP A 91 -21.45 4.84 -27.28
N ASN A 92 -20.16 5.17 -27.20
CA ASN A 92 -19.39 5.17 -25.95
C ASN A 92 -19.97 6.10 -24.88
N LYS A 93 -20.59 7.21 -25.30
CA LYS A 93 -21.25 8.17 -24.40
C LYS A 93 -22.71 7.81 -24.12
N ALA A 94 -23.24 6.73 -24.70
CA ALA A 94 -24.65 6.36 -24.66
C ALA A 94 -25.59 7.54 -24.97
N ALA A 95 -25.17 8.42 -25.90
CA ALA A 95 -25.89 9.66 -26.19
C ALA A 95 -26.80 9.51 -27.42
N GLU A 96 -28.06 9.92 -27.33
CA GLU A 96 -28.98 9.94 -28.48
C GLU A 96 -28.55 10.93 -29.57
N ARG A 97 -27.99 12.08 -29.16
CA ARG A 97 -27.38 13.07 -30.04
C ARG A 97 -26.00 13.47 -29.53
N LEU A 98 -25.02 13.54 -30.43
CA LEU A 98 -23.65 13.90 -30.08
C LEU A 98 -23.35 15.34 -30.49
N ARG A 99 -22.97 16.20 -29.54
CA ARG A 99 -22.38 17.52 -29.83
C ARG A 99 -20.86 17.43 -29.72
N ILE A 100 -20.14 17.78 -30.78
CA ILE A 100 -18.69 17.57 -30.84
C ILE A 100 -17.98 18.58 -31.75
N THR A 101 -16.71 18.84 -31.44
CA THR A 101 -15.82 19.64 -32.30
C THR A 101 -14.71 18.77 -32.89
N ILE A 102 -14.47 18.89 -34.19
CA ILE A 102 -13.37 18.25 -34.91
C ILE A 102 -12.27 19.29 -35.12
N GLY A 103 -11.11 19.06 -34.51
CA GLY A 103 -9.88 19.79 -34.83
C GLY A 103 -9.34 19.35 -36.19
N ALA A 104 -9.14 20.28 -37.11
CA ALA A 104 -8.68 19.99 -38.47
C ALA A 104 -7.38 20.75 -38.80
N ASP A 105 -6.44 20.05 -39.44
CA ASP A 105 -5.21 20.59 -40.00
C ASP A 105 -4.85 19.78 -41.26
N GLY A 106 -3.87 20.25 -42.03
CA GLY A 106 -3.38 19.64 -43.26
C GLY A 106 -3.55 20.57 -44.45
N SER A 107 -2.56 20.55 -45.35
CA SER A 107 -2.53 21.41 -46.55
C SER A 107 -3.81 21.25 -47.38
N VAL A 108 -4.21 20.03 -47.71
CA VAL A 108 -5.44 19.76 -48.51
C VAL A 108 -6.68 20.40 -47.88
N TYR A 109 -6.86 20.30 -46.55
CA TYR A 109 -8.04 20.87 -45.88
C TYR A 109 -8.00 22.40 -45.85
N LYS A 110 -6.81 22.99 -45.71
CA LYS A 110 -6.59 24.43 -45.55
C LYS A 110 -6.55 25.19 -46.88
N THR A 111 -5.91 24.61 -47.90
CA THR A 111 -5.57 25.32 -49.15
C THR A 111 -6.47 24.97 -50.32
N HIS A 112 -7.11 23.80 -50.33
CA HIS A 112 -8.03 23.45 -51.40
C HIS A 112 -9.34 24.24 -51.23
N PRO A 113 -9.80 25.01 -52.23
CA PRO A 113 -10.94 25.92 -52.09
C PRO A 113 -12.23 25.21 -51.64
N GLU A 114 -12.47 24.03 -52.23
CA GLU A 114 -13.74 23.32 -52.05
C GLU A 114 -13.71 22.10 -51.11
N PHE A 115 -12.53 21.64 -50.69
CA PHE A 115 -12.40 20.35 -50.02
C PHE A 115 -13.08 20.33 -48.64
N SER A 116 -12.81 21.35 -47.82
CA SER A 116 -13.38 21.48 -46.47
C SER A 116 -14.91 21.52 -46.53
N ARG A 117 -15.48 22.31 -47.44
CA ARG A 117 -16.93 22.43 -47.66
C ARG A 117 -17.56 21.09 -48.04
N ARG A 118 -16.96 20.36 -48.99
CA ARG A 118 -17.44 19.03 -49.45
C ARG A 118 -17.37 18.00 -48.34
N LEU A 119 -16.27 17.96 -47.59
CA LEU A 119 -16.07 17.08 -46.44
C LEU A 119 -17.13 17.34 -45.37
N GLN A 120 -17.26 18.59 -44.92
CA GLN A 120 -18.21 18.98 -43.87
C GLN A 120 -19.66 18.66 -44.26
N LYS A 121 -20.06 18.96 -45.50
CA LYS A 121 -21.40 18.64 -46.01
C LYS A 121 -21.66 17.13 -45.98
N MET A 122 -20.68 16.32 -46.39
CA MET A 122 -20.85 14.88 -46.41
C MET A 122 -20.88 14.29 -44.99
N VAL A 123 -20.04 14.77 -44.06
CA VAL A 123 -20.08 14.33 -42.66
C VAL A 123 -21.47 14.57 -42.06
N ARG A 124 -22.03 15.78 -42.19
CA ARG A 124 -23.39 16.10 -41.67
C ARG A 124 -24.48 15.21 -42.27
N ARG A 125 -24.32 14.76 -43.51
CA ARG A 125 -25.26 13.83 -44.16
C ARG A 125 -25.14 12.40 -43.63
N LEU A 126 -23.93 11.95 -43.31
CA LEU A 126 -23.65 10.59 -42.87
C LEU A 126 -23.91 10.36 -41.37
N VAL A 127 -23.94 11.43 -40.57
CA VAL A 127 -24.23 11.42 -39.12
C VAL A 127 -25.22 12.53 -38.76
N PRO A 128 -26.51 12.44 -39.18
CA PRO A 128 -27.50 13.50 -38.98
C PRO A 128 -27.85 13.75 -37.50
N ASP A 129 -27.55 12.78 -36.64
CA ASP A 129 -27.71 12.78 -35.19
C ASP A 129 -26.55 13.46 -34.44
N CYS A 130 -25.50 13.87 -35.15
CA CYS A 130 -24.35 14.57 -34.59
C CYS A 130 -24.36 16.07 -34.96
N ASP A 131 -24.29 16.95 -33.95
CA ASP A 131 -23.97 18.37 -34.13
C ASP A 131 -22.44 18.57 -34.15
N VAL A 132 -21.89 18.72 -35.36
CA VAL A 132 -20.45 18.73 -35.62
C VAL A 132 -19.96 20.13 -35.97
N ARG A 133 -19.12 20.70 -35.10
CA ARG A 133 -18.33 21.91 -35.38
C ARG A 133 -16.94 21.52 -35.90
N PHE A 134 -16.46 22.20 -36.94
CA PHE A 134 -15.07 22.07 -37.39
C PHE A 134 -14.26 23.28 -36.91
N LEU A 135 -13.08 23.01 -36.34
CA LEU A 135 -12.16 24.03 -35.85
C LEU A 135 -10.78 23.82 -36.48
N GLN A 136 -10.32 24.78 -37.27
CA GLN A 136 -9.03 24.70 -37.92
C GLN A 136 -7.89 25.07 -36.95
N SER A 137 -6.85 24.24 -36.87
CA SER A 137 -5.65 24.55 -36.10
C SER A 137 -4.80 25.60 -36.82
N GLN A 138 -4.47 26.69 -36.11
CA GLN A 138 -3.66 27.79 -36.64
C GLN A 138 -2.15 27.54 -36.52
N CYS A 139 -1.72 26.70 -35.58
CA CYS A 139 -0.30 26.55 -35.21
C CYS A 139 0.22 25.11 -35.36
N GLY A 140 -0.41 24.28 -36.19
CA GLY A 140 -0.01 22.88 -36.32
C GLY A 140 -0.33 22.06 -35.07
N SER A 141 0.45 21.00 -34.88
CA SER A 141 0.40 20.11 -33.71
C SER A 141 1.19 20.61 -32.49
N GLY A 142 2.05 21.63 -32.66
CA GLY A 142 3.00 22.07 -31.62
C GLY A 142 2.36 22.50 -30.31
N LYS A 143 1.26 23.27 -30.35
CA LYS A 143 0.50 23.66 -29.15
C LYS A 143 -0.07 22.43 -28.42
N GLY A 144 -0.58 21.44 -29.17
CA GLY A 144 -1.08 20.19 -28.60
C GLY A 144 0.02 19.37 -27.92
N ALA A 145 1.17 19.25 -28.59
CA ALA A 145 2.33 18.55 -28.03
C ALA A 145 2.82 19.22 -26.73
N ALA A 146 2.87 20.54 -26.67
CA ALA A 146 3.25 21.28 -25.46
C ALA A 146 2.27 21.04 -24.31
N MET A 147 0.96 21.02 -24.56
CA MET A 147 -0.05 20.72 -23.53
C MET A 147 0.08 19.30 -22.97
N VAL A 148 0.30 18.31 -23.84
CA VAL A 148 0.56 16.92 -23.42
C VAL A 148 1.84 16.84 -22.58
N THR A 149 2.91 17.51 -23.04
CA THR A 149 4.19 17.56 -22.34
C THR A 149 4.05 18.20 -20.96
N ALA A 150 3.28 19.29 -20.82
CA ALA A 150 3.05 19.94 -19.53
C ALA A 150 2.36 19.01 -18.52
N VAL A 151 1.36 18.23 -18.97
CA VAL A 151 0.69 17.24 -18.12
C VAL A 151 1.65 16.10 -17.75
N ALA A 152 2.36 15.53 -18.74
CA ALA A 152 3.32 14.45 -18.50
C ALA A 152 4.44 14.88 -17.54
N TYR A 153 4.96 16.10 -17.70
CA TYR A 153 5.97 16.67 -16.81
C TYR A 153 5.46 16.82 -15.38
N ARG A 154 4.23 17.34 -15.21
CA ARG A 154 3.59 17.45 -13.88
C ARG A 154 3.43 16.09 -13.21
N LEU A 155 2.93 15.08 -13.92
CA LEU A 155 2.76 13.72 -13.39
C LEU A 155 4.10 13.08 -13.04
N ALA A 156 5.14 13.29 -13.86
CA ALA A 156 6.49 12.80 -13.56
C ALA A 156 7.07 13.46 -12.30
N ALA A 157 6.87 14.76 -12.12
CA ALA A 157 7.30 15.48 -10.92
C ALA A 157 6.56 14.98 -9.66
N GLN A 158 5.24 14.77 -9.75
CA GLN A 158 4.46 14.20 -8.64
C GLN A 158 4.94 12.78 -8.30
N GLN A 159 5.24 11.95 -9.30
CA GLN A 159 5.77 10.60 -9.07
C GLN A 159 7.14 10.63 -8.40
N ALA A 160 8.02 11.54 -8.82
CA ALA A 160 9.34 11.71 -8.21
C ALA A 160 9.23 12.14 -6.74
N GLU A 161 8.31 13.05 -6.41
CA GLU A 161 8.11 13.48 -5.02
C GLU A 161 7.51 12.37 -4.15
N ARG A 162 6.54 11.59 -4.67
CA ARG A 162 6.07 10.39 -3.96
C ARG A 162 7.21 9.42 -3.67
N GLN A 163 8.08 9.18 -4.64
CA GLN A 163 9.22 8.29 -4.47
C GLN A 163 10.20 8.84 -3.43
N ARG A 164 10.48 10.15 -3.42
CA ARG A 164 11.34 10.81 -2.44
C ARG A 164 10.86 10.60 -0.99
N ILE A 165 9.54 10.69 -0.76
CA ILE A 165 8.94 10.41 0.56
C ILE A 165 9.17 8.93 0.92
N LEU A 166 8.87 8.02 0.00
CA LEU A 166 9.01 6.57 0.23
C LEU A 166 10.46 6.12 0.44
N ASP A 167 11.42 6.77 -0.22
CA ASP A 167 12.84 6.44 -0.09
C ASP A 167 13.36 6.75 1.32
N THR A 168 12.75 7.70 2.05
CA THR A 168 13.11 7.95 3.46
C THR A 168 12.80 6.78 4.39
N LEU A 169 11.93 5.85 3.96
CA LEU A 169 11.54 4.67 4.72
C LEU A 169 12.41 3.44 4.38
N ARG A 170 13.21 3.50 3.31
CA ARG A 170 14.03 2.36 2.87
C ARG A 170 15.32 2.31 3.68
N LEU A 171 15.63 1.12 4.20
CA LEU A 171 16.90 0.86 4.87
C LEU A 171 17.87 0.16 3.91
N SER A 172 19.09 0.68 3.82
CA SER A 172 20.17 0.04 3.08
C SER A 172 20.73 -1.15 3.87
N ARG A 173 21.41 -2.06 3.18
CA ARG A 173 22.11 -3.18 3.83
C ARG A 173 23.12 -2.71 4.88
N GLU A 174 23.80 -1.60 4.63
CA GLU A 174 24.76 -1.02 5.57
C GLU A 174 24.07 -0.51 6.84
N GLN A 175 22.94 0.17 6.70
CA GLN A 175 22.11 0.61 7.84
C GLN A 175 21.61 -0.58 8.66
N LEU A 176 21.16 -1.66 8.01
CA LEU A 176 20.71 -2.87 8.70
C LEU A 176 21.84 -3.56 9.48
N LEU A 177 23.05 -3.61 8.92
CA LEU A 177 24.23 -4.15 9.61
C LEU A 177 24.59 -3.30 10.83
N GLU A 178 24.44 -1.98 10.74
CA GLU A 178 24.68 -1.07 11.84
C GLU A 178 23.62 -1.20 12.95
N VAL A 179 22.34 -1.34 12.59
CA VAL A 179 21.25 -1.66 13.54
C VAL A 179 21.55 -2.97 14.28
N LYS A 180 21.96 -4.02 13.55
CA LYS A 180 22.39 -5.29 14.14
C LYS A 180 23.53 -5.09 15.14
N ARG A 181 24.58 -4.36 14.76
CA ARG A 181 25.74 -4.08 15.63
C ARG A 181 25.31 -3.38 16.92
N ARG A 182 24.52 -2.31 16.82
CA ARG A 182 24.00 -1.54 17.97
C ARG A 182 23.08 -2.38 18.87
N MET A 183 22.28 -3.28 18.31
CA MET A 183 21.47 -4.22 19.08
C MET A 183 22.34 -5.18 19.87
N THR A 184 23.35 -5.79 19.22
CA THR A 184 24.30 -6.70 19.89
C THR A 184 25.01 -6.01 21.05
N GLU A 185 25.46 -4.77 20.87
CA GLU A 185 26.04 -3.98 21.96
C GLU A 185 25.04 -3.73 23.09
N GLY A 186 23.79 -3.39 22.74
CA GLY A 186 22.71 -3.23 23.71
C GLY A 186 22.45 -4.48 24.54
N MET A 187 22.51 -5.67 23.93
CA MET A 187 22.34 -6.95 24.60
C MET A 187 23.49 -7.23 25.58
N VAL A 188 24.74 -7.04 25.16
CA VAL A 188 25.92 -7.21 26.04
C VAL A 188 25.84 -6.29 27.25
N LEU A 189 25.48 -5.01 27.04
CA LEU A 189 25.31 -4.06 28.14
C LEU A 189 24.18 -4.47 29.09
N GLY A 190 23.10 -5.05 28.56
CA GLY A 190 21.93 -5.46 29.34
C GLY A 190 22.18 -6.68 30.21
N LEU A 191 23.06 -7.59 29.79
CA LEU A 191 23.44 -8.77 30.56
C LEU A 191 24.42 -8.46 31.70
N SER A 192 25.18 -7.37 31.61
CA SER A 192 26.17 -6.98 32.62
C SER A 192 25.54 -6.17 33.76
N LYS A 193 25.81 -6.59 35.00
CA LYS A 193 25.34 -5.92 36.22
C LYS A 193 25.83 -4.48 36.34
N GLN A 194 26.99 -4.15 35.77
CA GLN A 194 27.57 -2.81 35.84
C GLN A 194 26.94 -1.83 34.85
N THR A 195 26.46 -2.35 33.71
CA THR A 195 25.98 -1.53 32.58
C THR A 195 24.48 -1.67 32.31
N HIS A 196 23.78 -2.54 33.03
CA HIS A 196 22.35 -2.82 32.84
C HIS A 196 21.45 -1.58 32.79
N GLU A 197 21.75 -0.57 33.62
CA GLU A 197 20.97 0.69 33.65
C GLU A 197 21.31 1.67 32.53
N GLN A 198 22.42 1.46 31.81
CA GLN A 198 22.89 2.34 30.73
C GLN A 198 22.27 1.99 29.37
N THR A 199 21.62 0.82 29.25
CA THR A 199 21.00 0.37 28.01
C THR A 199 19.48 0.32 28.14
N SER A 200 18.80 0.51 27.02
CA SER A 200 17.35 0.34 26.94
C SER A 200 16.94 -1.12 26.69
N VAL A 201 17.84 -1.98 26.21
CA VAL A 201 17.60 -3.41 26.02
C VAL A 201 17.90 -4.14 27.34
N LYS A 202 16.86 -4.58 28.04
CA LYS A 202 16.98 -4.98 29.45
C LYS A 202 17.49 -6.39 29.68
N MET A 203 17.33 -7.33 28.74
CA MET A 203 17.88 -8.69 28.89
C MET A 203 17.50 -9.34 30.22
N LEU A 204 16.20 -9.36 30.52
CA LEU A 204 15.62 -9.80 31.78
C LEU A 204 15.73 -11.33 31.95
N PRO A 205 16.32 -11.82 33.04
CA PRO A 205 16.38 -13.24 33.36
C PRO A 205 14.98 -13.81 33.65
N THR A 206 14.63 -14.95 33.03
CA THR A 206 13.28 -15.54 33.13
C THR A 206 13.16 -16.68 34.13
N TYR A 207 14.30 -17.16 34.65
CA TYR A 207 14.43 -18.35 35.51
C TYR A 207 14.01 -19.67 34.86
N VAL A 208 13.72 -19.70 33.56
CA VAL A 208 13.56 -20.94 32.80
C VAL A 208 14.92 -21.42 32.32
N ARG A 209 15.39 -22.57 32.82
CA ARG A 209 16.78 -23.06 32.63
C ARG A 209 16.97 -24.09 31.53
N SER A 210 15.88 -24.64 31.00
CA SER A 210 15.91 -25.65 29.94
C SER A 210 14.69 -25.52 29.03
N THR A 211 14.87 -25.92 27.77
CA THR A 211 13.76 -26.20 26.85
C THR A 211 13.08 -27.52 27.24
N PRO A 212 11.88 -27.81 26.68
CA PRO A 212 11.20 -29.06 26.97
C PRO A 212 12.04 -30.29 26.60
N ASP A 213 12.01 -31.32 27.44
CA ASP A 213 12.79 -32.56 27.28
C ASP A 213 11.93 -33.80 27.01
N GLY A 214 10.60 -33.63 26.99
CA GLY A 214 9.63 -34.68 26.72
C GLY A 214 9.19 -35.46 27.97
N THR A 215 9.72 -35.14 29.15
CA THR A 215 9.28 -35.73 30.42
C THR A 215 8.05 -35.02 31.01
N GLU A 216 7.61 -33.91 30.42
CA GLU A 216 6.50 -33.11 30.91
C GLU A 216 5.17 -33.88 30.86
N ASN A 217 4.45 -33.90 31.99
CA ASN A 217 3.21 -34.65 32.12
C ASN A 217 2.31 -34.05 33.19
N GLY A 218 1.04 -33.82 32.87
CA GLY A 218 0.07 -33.28 33.82
C GLY A 218 -1.07 -32.50 33.16
N ASP A 219 -1.96 -31.97 33.99
CA ASP A 219 -3.04 -31.06 33.59
C ASP A 219 -2.74 -29.69 34.19
N PHE A 220 -2.68 -28.67 33.34
CA PHE A 220 -2.22 -27.32 33.70
C PHE A 220 -3.24 -26.28 33.24
N LEU A 221 -3.45 -25.26 34.06
CA LEU A 221 -4.08 -24.02 33.62
C LEU A 221 -3.02 -23.08 33.07
N ALA A 222 -3.34 -22.39 31.98
CA ALA A 222 -2.52 -21.30 31.47
C ALA A 222 -3.38 -20.06 31.25
N LEU A 223 -2.83 -18.90 31.61
CA LEU A 223 -3.42 -17.60 31.33
C LEU A 223 -2.54 -16.89 30.31
N ASP A 224 -3.15 -16.29 29.29
CA ASP A 224 -2.44 -15.54 28.25
C ASP A 224 -2.97 -14.11 28.20
N LEU A 225 -2.17 -13.17 28.73
CA LEU A 225 -2.44 -11.75 28.75
C LEU A 225 -1.31 -11.00 28.05
N GLY A 226 -1.59 -10.40 26.90
CA GLY A 226 -0.62 -9.57 26.19
C GLY A 226 -1.17 -8.53 25.21
N GLY A 227 -2.49 -8.45 25.07
CA GLY A 227 -3.17 -7.48 24.21
C GLY A 227 -4.64 -7.38 24.59
N SER A 228 -5.50 -6.98 23.65
CA SER A 228 -6.95 -6.83 23.90
C SER A 228 -7.72 -8.15 24.03
N SER A 229 -7.07 -9.27 23.72
CA SER A 229 -7.62 -10.62 23.87
C SER A 229 -6.89 -11.35 24.99
N PHE A 230 -7.63 -11.71 26.03
CA PHE A 230 -7.17 -12.54 27.14
C PHE A 230 -7.62 -13.99 26.89
N ARG A 231 -6.77 -14.96 27.19
CA ARG A 231 -7.14 -16.38 27.04
C ARG A 231 -6.94 -17.14 28.34
N VAL A 232 -7.88 -18.03 28.62
CA VAL A 232 -7.74 -19.04 29.66
C VAL A 232 -7.70 -20.40 28.96
N LEU A 233 -6.70 -21.21 29.31
CA LEU A 233 -6.44 -22.49 28.69
C LEU A 233 -6.35 -23.61 29.74
N LEU A 234 -6.84 -24.78 29.36
CA LEU A 234 -6.53 -26.06 30.00
C LEU A 234 -5.64 -26.86 29.06
N VAL A 235 -4.42 -27.15 29.50
CA VAL A 235 -3.42 -27.90 28.73
C VAL A 235 -3.18 -29.24 29.42
N ARG A 236 -3.43 -30.33 28.70
CA ARG A 236 -3.19 -31.70 29.18
C ARG A 236 -2.01 -32.29 28.42
N LEU A 237 -0.90 -32.46 29.14
CA LEU A 237 0.32 -33.08 28.65
C LEU A 237 0.36 -34.54 29.08
N ARG A 238 0.66 -35.44 28.15
CA ARG A 238 0.81 -36.88 28.42
C ARG A 238 2.15 -37.35 27.87
N SER A 239 3.01 -37.81 28.77
CA SER A 239 4.30 -38.43 28.43
C SER A 239 4.08 -39.85 27.87
N GLY A 240 4.73 -40.21 26.76
CA GLY A 240 4.60 -41.53 26.12
C GLY A 240 5.11 -41.60 24.67
N LYS A 241 5.04 -42.79 24.03
CA LYS A 241 5.55 -43.04 22.65
C LYS A 241 4.96 -42.15 21.55
N ARG A 242 3.84 -41.48 21.83
CA ARG A 242 3.27 -40.41 21.01
C ARG A 242 2.99 -39.25 21.95
N HIS A 243 3.82 -38.21 21.90
CA HIS A 243 3.55 -36.93 22.54
C HIS A 243 2.13 -36.49 22.17
N LYS A 244 1.24 -36.39 23.15
CA LYS A 244 -0.14 -35.94 22.94
C LYS A 244 -0.41 -34.74 23.83
N VAL A 245 -0.66 -33.61 23.19
CA VAL A 245 -1.12 -32.37 23.81
C VAL A 245 -2.61 -32.24 23.52
N ASP A 246 -3.43 -32.17 24.56
CA ASP A 246 -4.86 -31.85 24.45
C ASP A 246 -5.09 -30.47 25.07
N MET A 247 -5.62 -29.53 24.29
CA MET A 247 -5.72 -28.12 24.67
C MET A 247 -7.15 -27.62 24.47
N HIS A 248 -7.73 -27.08 25.54
CA HIS A 248 -9.00 -26.36 25.51
C HIS A 248 -8.74 -24.91 25.87
N GLN A 249 -9.39 -23.97 25.18
CA GLN A 249 -9.20 -22.53 25.43
C GLN A 249 -10.52 -21.77 25.29
N LYS A 250 -10.62 -20.64 26.00
CA LYS A 250 -11.67 -19.64 25.80
C LYS A 250 -11.04 -18.25 25.77
N ILE A 251 -11.50 -17.44 24.82
CA ILE A 251 -11.01 -16.08 24.60
C ILE A 251 -11.99 -15.09 25.22
N TYR A 252 -11.45 -14.13 25.94
CA TYR A 252 -12.17 -13.05 26.60
C TYR A 252 -11.65 -11.72 26.10
N THR A 253 -12.56 -10.76 25.93
CA THR A 253 -12.20 -9.38 25.64
C THR A 253 -11.99 -8.63 26.95
N ILE A 254 -10.93 -7.83 27.03
CA ILE A 254 -10.76 -6.88 28.14
C ILE A 254 -11.23 -5.51 27.64
N PRO A 255 -12.26 -4.90 28.27
CA PRO A 255 -12.70 -3.56 27.92
C PRO A 255 -11.57 -2.54 28.07
N GLN A 256 -11.52 -1.53 27.20
CA GLN A 256 -10.49 -0.50 27.25
C GLN A 256 -10.49 0.27 28.58
N GLU A 257 -11.67 0.49 29.14
CA GLU A 257 -11.86 1.11 30.46
C GLU A 257 -11.17 0.29 31.56
N THR A 258 -11.25 -1.04 31.51
CA THR A 258 -10.55 -1.94 32.43
C THR A 258 -9.04 -1.95 32.19
N MET A 259 -8.59 -1.92 30.93
CA MET A 259 -7.16 -1.86 30.60
C MET A 259 -6.46 -0.60 31.14
N GLN A 260 -7.22 0.48 31.32
CA GLN A 260 -6.74 1.80 31.76
C GLN A 260 -7.30 2.23 33.13
N GLY A 261 -8.04 1.34 33.80
CA GLY A 261 -8.68 1.56 35.09
C GLY A 261 -7.73 1.31 36.25
N THR A 262 -8.22 0.66 37.30
CA THR A 262 -7.39 0.25 38.44
C THR A 262 -6.85 -1.17 38.27
N GLY A 263 -5.74 -1.47 38.94
CA GLY A 263 -5.21 -2.84 39.02
C GLY A 263 -6.22 -3.80 39.61
N GLU A 264 -6.96 -3.38 40.65
CA GLU A 264 -8.01 -4.20 41.27
C GLU A 264 -9.07 -4.62 40.25
N GLU A 265 -9.63 -3.68 39.48
CA GLU A 265 -10.62 -3.95 38.44
C GLU A 265 -10.08 -4.89 37.35
N LEU A 266 -8.83 -4.69 36.93
CA LEU A 266 -8.19 -5.54 35.91
C LEU A 266 -8.04 -6.98 36.37
N PHE A 267 -7.48 -7.19 37.57
CA PHE A 267 -7.24 -8.54 38.08
C PHE A 267 -8.55 -9.22 38.53
N ASP A 268 -9.55 -8.47 38.99
CA ASP A 268 -10.88 -9.01 39.28
C ASP A 268 -11.59 -9.48 37.99
N HIS A 269 -11.46 -8.73 36.89
CA HIS A 269 -11.95 -9.16 35.57
C HIS A 269 -11.26 -10.44 35.10
N ILE A 270 -9.93 -10.53 35.24
CA ILE A 270 -9.17 -11.75 34.91
C ILE A 270 -9.68 -12.96 35.71
N VAL A 271 -9.86 -12.81 37.02
CA VAL A 271 -10.39 -13.87 37.89
C VAL A 271 -11.81 -14.26 37.51
N GLN A 272 -12.65 -13.31 37.12
CA GLN A 272 -14.00 -13.59 36.62
C GLN A 272 -13.97 -14.43 35.32
N CYS A 273 -13.04 -14.15 34.41
CA CYS A 273 -12.84 -14.96 33.21
C CYS A 273 -12.37 -16.38 33.55
N ILE A 274 -11.48 -16.54 34.54
CA ILE A 274 -11.04 -17.86 35.00
C ILE A 274 -12.22 -18.65 35.60
N ALA A 275 -13.03 -18.01 36.44
CA ALA A 275 -14.21 -18.63 37.05
C ALA A 275 -15.17 -19.18 35.98
N ASP A 276 -15.50 -18.35 34.98
CA ASP A 276 -16.36 -18.72 33.85
C ASP A 276 -15.76 -19.85 33.00
N PHE A 277 -14.43 -19.86 32.79
CA PHE A 277 -13.76 -20.96 32.08
C PHE A 277 -13.83 -22.28 32.85
N LEU A 278 -13.59 -22.25 34.15
CA LEU A 278 -13.66 -23.45 35.00
C LEU A 278 -15.08 -24.02 35.05
N GLU A 279 -16.10 -23.16 35.11
CA GLU A 279 -17.49 -23.57 35.00
C GLU A 279 -17.79 -24.18 33.62
N TYR A 280 -17.35 -23.53 32.54
CA TYR A 280 -17.49 -24.03 31.18
C TYR A 280 -16.88 -25.42 30.98
N MET A 281 -15.72 -25.67 31.60
CA MET A 281 -15.04 -26.98 31.55
C MET A 281 -15.62 -28.03 32.51
N GLY A 282 -16.59 -27.66 33.36
CA GLY A 282 -17.15 -28.55 34.38
C GLY A 282 -16.17 -28.87 35.51
N MET A 283 -15.22 -27.98 35.77
CA MET A 283 -14.10 -28.16 36.72
C MET A 283 -14.20 -27.23 37.93
N ARG A 284 -15.42 -26.90 38.36
CA ARG A 284 -15.66 -26.01 39.50
C ARG A 284 -15.02 -26.58 40.77
N GLY A 285 -14.18 -25.79 41.44
CA GLY A 285 -13.46 -26.20 42.65
C GLY A 285 -12.18 -27.02 42.42
N ALA A 286 -11.75 -27.23 41.16
CA ALA A 286 -10.45 -27.85 40.89
C ALA A 286 -9.30 -26.89 41.24
N SER A 287 -8.29 -27.39 41.95
CA SER A 287 -7.02 -26.69 42.16
C SER A 287 -5.99 -27.28 41.20
N LEU A 288 -5.65 -26.52 40.15
CA LEU A 288 -4.68 -26.93 39.13
C LEU A 288 -3.43 -26.03 39.21
N PRO A 289 -2.24 -26.59 38.89
CA PRO A 289 -1.05 -25.78 38.65
C PRO A 289 -1.30 -24.79 37.52
N LEU A 290 -0.94 -23.53 37.73
CA LEU A 290 -1.20 -22.44 36.81
C LEU A 290 0.10 -21.76 36.37
N GLY A 291 0.26 -21.64 35.04
CA GLY A 291 1.24 -20.76 34.39
C GLY A 291 0.58 -19.47 33.92
N PHE A 292 1.18 -18.33 34.23
CA PHE A 292 0.68 -17.03 33.83
C PHE A 292 1.60 -16.41 32.77
N THR A 293 1.19 -16.48 31.51
CA THR A 293 1.81 -15.73 30.42
C THR A 293 1.40 -14.27 30.51
N PHE A 294 2.31 -13.43 31.01
CA PHE A 294 2.13 -12.01 31.23
C PHE A 294 3.11 -11.23 30.35
N SER A 295 2.61 -10.69 29.25
CA SER A 295 3.41 -10.22 28.12
C SER A 295 3.89 -8.77 28.28
N PHE A 296 4.41 -8.44 29.45
CA PHE A 296 4.92 -7.12 29.79
C PHE A 296 6.30 -7.24 30.45
N PRO A 297 7.11 -6.16 30.45
CA PRO A 297 8.39 -6.15 31.12
C PRO A 297 8.24 -6.43 32.63
N CYS A 298 8.74 -7.57 33.08
CA CYS A 298 8.73 -7.98 34.48
C CYS A 298 10.15 -8.26 34.95
N ASN A 299 10.51 -7.69 36.10
CA ASN A 299 11.70 -8.14 36.82
C ASN A 299 11.33 -9.38 37.64
N GLN A 300 12.11 -10.44 37.50
CA GLN A 300 11.90 -11.71 38.19
C GLN A 300 13.08 -11.98 39.12
N THR A 301 12.81 -12.47 40.32
CA THR A 301 13.83 -13.03 41.23
C THR A 301 13.75 -14.56 41.31
N LYS A 302 12.62 -15.13 40.84
CA LYS A 302 12.29 -16.55 40.79
C LYS A 302 11.14 -16.74 39.80
N LEU A 303 10.83 -18.00 39.46
CA LEU A 303 9.88 -18.34 38.42
C LEU A 303 8.42 -17.93 38.73
N ASP A 304 8.03 -17.93 40.01
CA ASP A 304 6.67 -17.63 40.49
C ASP A 304 6.49 -16.18 40.97
N GLU A 305 7.37 -15.27 40.58
CA GLU A 305 7.32 -13.84 40.93
C GLU A 305 7.64 -12.97 39.71
N GLY A 306 6.86 -11.90 39.52
CA GLY A 306 7.05 -10.98 38.41
C GLY A 306 6.66 -9.56 38.79
N ILE A 307 7.65 -8.73 39.10
CA ILE A 307 7.43 -7.31 39.40
C ILE A 307 7.26 -6.55 38.09
N LEU A 308 6.06 -6.04 37.82
CA LEU A 308 5.80 -5.26 36.61
C LEU A 308 6.67 -3.99 36.62
N LEU A 309 7.53 -3.82 35.62
CA LEU A 309 8.37 -2.64 35.49
C LEU A 309 7.61 -1.47 34.87
N LYS A 310 6.94 -1.73 33.75
CA LYS A 310 6.24 -0.70 32.99
C LYS A 310 5.15 -1.28 32.12
N TRP A 311 4.02 -0.59 32.04
CA TRP A 311 3.00 -0.95 31.06
C TRP A 311 3.41 -0.62 29.62
N THR A 312 2.99 -1.48 28.69
CA THR A 312 3.15 -1.32 27.23
C THR A 312 1.84 -1.69 26.53
N LYS A 313 1.80 -1.65 25.18
CA LYS A 313 0.69 -2.20 24.36
C LYS A 313 -0.71 -1.63 24.68
N GLY A 314 -0.80 -0.40 25.20
CA GLY A 314 -2.05 0.29 25.50
C GLY A 314 -2.63 0.08 26.91
N PHE A 315 -2.00 -0.74 27.74
CA PHE A 315 -2.36 -0.90 29.16
C PHE A 315 -1.89 0.30 29.98
N LYS A 316 -2.66 0.66 31.01
CA LYS A 316 -2.31 1.74 31.95
C LYS A 316 -2.99 1.58 33.32
N ALA A 317 -3.36 0.36 33.70
CA ALA A 317 -4.04 0.11 34.97
C ALA A 317 -3.20 0.63 36.15
N SER A 318 -3.81 1.44 37.02
CA SER A 318 -3.13 2.03 38.19
C SER A 318 -2.73 0.96 39.18
N ASP A 319 -1.78 1.27 40.08
CA ASP A 319 -1.45 0.40 41.20
C ASP A 319 -0.92 -0.99 40.82
N CYS A 320 -0.37 -1.14 39.60
CA CYS A 320 0.26 -2.37 39.11
C CYS A 320 1.78 -2.26 38.96
N GLU A 321 2.30 -1.14 38.42
CA GLU A 321 3.74 -0.94 38.21
C GLU A 321 4.47 -0.94 39.58
N GLY A 322 5.57 -1.68 39.66
CA GLY A 322 6.34 -1.91 40.89
C GLY A 322 5.78 -2.99 41.81
N LYS A 323 4.68 -3.66 41.44
CA LYS A 323 4.08 -4.75 42.23
C LYS A 323 4.25 -6.10 41.55
N ASP A 324 4.25 -7.16 42.36
CA ASP A 324 4.22 -8.54 41.87
C ASP A 324 2.82 -8.89 41.33
N VAL A 325 2.76 -9.18 40.03
CA VAL A 325 1.50 -9.51 39.33
C VAL A 325 0.90 -10.83 39.80
N VAL A 326 1.73 -11.75 40.31
CA VAL A 326 1.25 -13.00 40.89
C VAL A 326 0.52 -12.72 42.20
N MET A 327 1.02 -11.79 43.01
CA MET A 327 0.34 -11.36 44.25
C MET A 327 -0.97 -10.63 43.95
N LEU A 328 -0.99 -9.71 42.99
CA LEU A 328 -2.22 -9.02 42.57
C LEU A 328 -3.31 -10.01 42.13
N LEU A 329 -2.93 -11.03 41.37
CA LEU A 329 -3.87 -12.07 40.94
C LEU A 329 -4.32 -12.97 42.11
N LYS A 330 -3.42 -13.35 43.03
CA LYS A 330 -3.77 -14.10 44.25
C LYS A 330 -4.76 -13.33 45.12
N GLU A 331 -4.57 -12.01 45.27
CA GLU A 331 -5.49 -11.16 46.01
C GLU A 331 -6.89 -11.12 45.37
N ALA A 332 -6.96 -11.03 44.04
CA ALA A 332 -8.22 -11.09 43.29
C ALA A 332 -8.94 -12.43 43.46
N VAL A 333 -8.22 -13.56 43.42
CA VAL A 333 -8.78 -14.89 43.69
C VAL A 333 -9.36 -14.95 45.11
N ARG A 334 -8.62 -14.41 46.10
CA ARG A 334 -9.08 -14.35 47.50
C ARG A 334 -10.32 -13.48 47.69
N ARG A 335 -10.46 -12.38 46.94
CA ARG A 335 -11.68 -11.55 46.93
C ARG A 335 -12.88 -12.32 46.39
N LYS A 336 -12.68 -13.17 45.37
CA LYS A 336 -13.76 -13.93 44.72
C LYS A 336 -14.30 -15.09 45.56
N GLN A 337 -13.45 -15.77 46.33
CA GLN A 337 -13.80 -16.89 47.23
C GLN A 337 -14.53 -18.09 46.55
N GLU A 338 -14.37 -18.27 45.24
CA GLU A 338 -15.05 -19.35 44.48
C GLU A 338 -14.16 -20.56 44.15
N PHE A 339 -12.84 -20.36 44.07
CA PHE A 339 -11.86 -21.39 43.72
C PHE A 339 -10.47 -21.00 44.24
N ASP A 340 -9.53 -21.95 44.21
CA ASP A 340 -8.13 -21.74 44.58
C ASP A 340 -7.22 -22.08 43.38
N LEU A 341 -6.10 -21.37 43.25
CA LEU A 341 -5.15 -21.53 42.15
C LEU A 341 -3.74 -21.75 42.68
N ASN A 342 -3.10 -22.82 42.23
CA ASN A 342 -1.70 -23.10 42.54
C ASN A 342 -0.79 -22.42 41.51
N PHE A 343 -0.33 -21.20 41.80
CA PHE A 343 0.58 -20.46 40.92
C PHE A 343 1.97 -21.06 40.91
N VAL A 344 2.44 -21.46 39.72
CA VAL A 344 3.75 -22.11 39.54
C VAL A 344 4.74 -21.21 38.79
N ALA A 345 4.27 -20.43 37.82
CA ALA A 345 5.15 -19.63 36.98
C ALA A 345 4.47 -18.37 36.45
N VAL A 346 5.26 -17.30 36.31
CA VAL A 346 4.96 -16.18 35.43
C VAL A 346 5.99 -16.14 34.31
N VAL A 347 5.52 -16.06 33.06
CA VAL A 347 6.36 -16.14 31.86
C VAL A 347 5.98 -15.05 30.86
N ASN A 348 6.94 -14.59 30.07
CA ASN A 348 6.68 -13.69 28.95
C ASN A 348 6.13 -14.48 27.74
N ASP A 349 5.33 -13.85 26.87
CA ASP A 349 4.79 -14.48 25.65
C ASP A 349 5.87 -15.03 24.71
N THR A 350 6.99 -14.33 24.59
CA THR A 350 8.14 -14.80 23.81
C THR A 350 8.69 -16.13 24.35
N VAL A 351 8.81 -16.25 25.68
CA VAL A 351 9.31 -17.46 26.35
C VAL A 351 8.31 -18.60 26.18
N GLY A 352 7.03 -18.35 26.42
CA GLY A 352 5.97 -19.34 26.20
C GLY A 352 5.92 -19.84 24.76
N THR A 353 6.13 -18.95 23.79
CA THR A 353 6.21 -19.29 22.36
C THR A 353 7.43 -20.15 22.05
N MET A 354 8.61 -19.78 22.57
CA MET A 354 9.82 -20.58 22.43
C MET A 354 9.65 -21.98 23.01
N MET A 355 9.05 -22.09 24.21
CA MET A 355 8.80 -23.39 24.86
C MET A 355 7.79 -24.23 24.07
N THR A 356 6.74 -23.60 23.52
CA THR A 356 5.76 -24.29 22.67
C THR A 356 6.41 -24.88 21.43
N CYS A 357 7.26 -24.12 20.73
CA CYS A 357 7.98 -24.62 19.57
C CYS A 357 9.08 -25.62 19.96
N GLY A 358 9.76 -25.42 21.09
CA GLY A 358 10.78 -26.32 21.63
C GLY A 358 10.26 -27.71 21.99
N TYR A 359 8.97 -27.81 22.33
CA TYR A 359 8.31 -29.10 22.54
C TYR A 359 8.20 -29.93 21.24
N GLU A 360 8.13 -29.29 20.08
CA GLU A 360 8.06 -29.97 18.78
C GLU A 360 9.45 -30.11 18.11
N ASP A 361 10.29 -29.08 18.23
CA ASP A 361 11.66 -29.06 17.70
C ASP A 361 12.67 -28.74 18.82
N PRO A 362 13.45 -29.73 19.29
CA PRO A 362 14.46 -29.52 20.34
C PRO A 362 15.55 -28.50 20.02
N LYS A 363 15.67 -28.05 18.75
CA LYS A 363 16.62 -26.99 18.34
C LYS A 363 16.06 -25.58 18.49
N CYS A 364 14.80 -25.42 18.90
CA CYS A 364 14.19 -24.11 19.08
C CYS A 364 14.70 -23.45 20.37
N GLU A 365 15.60 -22.49 20.21
CA GLU A 365 16.22 -21.74 21.33
C GLU A 365 15.97 -20.22 21.24
N VAL A 366 15.04 -19.81 20.38
CA VAL A 366 14.65 -18.40 20.20
C VAL A 366 13.14 -18.30 20.09
N GLY A 367 12.53 -17.42 20.87
CA GLY A 367 11.12 -17.03 20.75
C GLY A 367 11.00 -15.65 20.13
N LEU A 368 10.07 -15.48 19.21
CA LEU A 368 9.80 -14.20 18.53
C LEU A 368 8.31 -13.89 18.54
N ILE A 369 7.98 -12.66 18.93
CA ILE A 369 6.63 -12.11 18.81
C ILE A 369 6.66 -10.91 17.88
N VAL A 370 5.79 -10.94 16.86
CA VAL A 370 5.47 -9.81 15.98
C VAL A 370 3.96 -9.74 15.85
N GLY A 371 3.32 -8.88 16.66
CA GLY A 371 1.87 -8.74 16.76
C GLY A 371 1.50 -7.31 17.15
N THR A 372 0.67 -7.13 18.19
CA THR A 372 0.38 -5.79 18.75
C THR A 372 1.66 -5.09 19.21
N GLY A 373 2.57 -5.84 19.83
CA GLY A 373 3.94 -5.43 20.13
C GLY A 373 4.96 -6.28 19.37
N THR A 374 6.25 -6.07 19.65
CA THR A 374 7.30 -6.99 19.22
C THR A 374 8.31 -7.21 20.32
N ASN A 375 8.70 -8.47 20.51
CA ASN A 375 9.71 -8.86 21.48
C ASN A 375 10.41 -10.16 21.05
N ALA A 376 11.56 -10.46 21.63
CA ALA A 376 12.22 -11.75 21.49
C ALA A 376 12.82 -12.25 22.81
N CYS A 377 12.99 -13.56 22.89
CA CYS A 377 13.77 -14.22 23.93
C CYS A 377 14.69 -15.27 23.30
N TYR A 378 15.71 -15.69 24.03
CA TYR A 378 16.57 -16.80 23.60
C TYR A 378 17.21 -17.49 24.81
N MET A 379 17.76 -18.70 24.60
CA MET A 379 18.58 -19.38 25.60
C MET A 379 20.01 -18.81 25.64
N GLU A 380 20.41 -18.23 26.78
CA GLU A 380 21.75 -17.70 27.03
C GLU A 380 22.51 -18.60 28.01
N GLU A 381 23.84 -18.58 27.92
CA GLU A 381 24.74 -19.25 28.85
C GLU A 381 24.79 -18.50 30.18
N LEU A 382 24.66 -19.20 31.32
CA LEU A 382 24.60 -18.55 32.63
C LEU A 382 25.83 -17.70 32.95
N ARG A 383 27.03 -18.15 32.53
CA ARG A 383 28.28 -17.38 32.63
C ARG A 383 28.28 -16.02 31.93
N HIS A 384 27.31 -15.72 31.07
CA HIS A 384 27.17 -14.41 30.43
C HIS A 384 26.13 -13.51 31.14
N ILE A 385 25.41 -14.01 32.14
CA ILE A 385 24.33 -13.31 32.83
C ILE A 385 24.80 -12.86 34.21
N ASP A 386 25.44 -11.69 34.30
CA ASP A 386 25.94 -11.14 35.58
C ASP A 386 24.81 -10.75 36.57
N LEU A 387 23.57 -10.75 36.09
CA LEU A 387 22.36 -10.39 36.85
C LEU A 387 21.90 -11.49 37.81
N VAL A 388 22.35 -12.73 37.62
CA VAL A 388 21.94 -13.90 38.41
C VAL A 388 23.19 -14.60 38.95
N GLU A 389 23.12 -15.15 40.15
CA GLU A 389 24.22 -15.94 40.70
C GLU A 389 24.33 -17.33 40.02
N GLY A 390 25.56 -17.71 39.68
CA GLY A 390 25.91 -19.00 39.07
C GLY A 390 26.38 -18.88 37.61
N ASP A 391 27.28 -19.77 37.21
CA ASP A 391 27.94 -19.78 35.90
C ASP A 391 27.69 -21.08 35.10
N GLU A 392 27.15 -22.11 35.74
CA GLU A 392 26.86 -23.41 35.12
C GLU A 392 25.44 -23.51 34.54
N GLY A 393 25.34 -23.92 33.28
CA GLY A 393 24.07 -24.18 32.59
C GLY A 393 23.61 -22.99 31.76
N ARG A 394 22.29 -22.91 31.53
CA ARG A 394 21.67 -21.92 30.65
C ARG A 394 20.42 -21.33 31.29
N MET A 395 20.02 -20.16 30.82
CA MET A 395 18.77 -19.53 31.19
C MET A 395 18.16 -18.80 29.99
N CYS A 396 16.85 -18.89 29.82
CA CYS A 396 16.15 -18.07 28.85
C CYS A 396 16.18 -16.60 29.30
N VAL A 397 16.54 -15.71 28.39
CA VAL A 397 16.58 -14.27 28.59
C VAL A 397 15.51 -13.61 27.74
N ASN A 398 14.65 -12.82 28.38
CA ASN A 398 13.69 -11.95 27.72
C ASN A 398 14.37 -10.63 27.37
N THR A 399 14.53 -10.34 26.08
CA THR A 399 15.33 -9.18 25.65
C THR A 399 14.67 -7.84 25.99
N GLU A 400 13.34 -7.79 26.00
CA GLU A 400 12.55 -6.56 25.99
C GLU A 400 13.05 -5.57 24.92
N TRP A 401 13.34 -6.08 23.72
CA TRP A 401 14.01 -5.33 22.65
C TRP A 401 13.19 -4.15 22.11
N GLY A 402 11.92 -4.03 22.50
CA GLY A 402 11.01 -3.01 21.99
C GLY A 402 11.50 -1.60 22.35
N ALA A 403 12.20 -1.48 23.49
CA ALA A 403 12.82 -0.26 23.98
C ALA A 403 14.16 0.09 23.30
N PHE A 404 14.69 -0.76 22.40
CA PHE A 404 15.90 -0.45 21.66
C PHE A 404 15.74 0.92 20.92
N GLY A 405 16.73 1.79 21.06
CA GLY A 405 16.65 3.16 20.51
C GLY A 405 16.14 4.23 21.48
N ASP A 406 15.52 3.88 22.61
CA ASP A 406 15.00 4.85 23.60
C ASP A 406 16.08 5.79 24.17
N ASP A 407 17.35 5.42 24.06
CA ASP A 407 18.53 6.20 24.44
C ASP A 407 19.13 7.05 23.29
N GLY A 408 18.43 7.11 22.14
CA GLY A 408 18.82 7.89 20.97
C GLY A 408 19.66 7.16 19.93
N ARG A 409 20.04 5.90 20.16
CA ARG A 409 20.91 5.13 19.24
C ARG A 409 20.28 4.78 17.88
N LEU A 410 19.00 5.08 17.67
CA LEU A 410 18.28 4.86 16.40
C LEU A 410 17.81 6.17 15.73
N GLU A 411 18.22 7.35 16.23
CA GLU A 411 17.72 8.63 15.72
C GLU A 411 18.04 8.87 14.24
N ASP A 412 19.14 8.31 13.74
CA ASP A 412 19.60 8.42 12.35
C ASP A 412 18.70 7.68 11.35
N ILE A 413 17.96 6.65 11.78
CA ILE A 413 17.04 5.89 10.93
C ILE A 413 15.57 6.25 11.13
N ARG A 414 15.24 7.01 12.18
CA ARG A 414 13.87 7.48 12.43
C ARG A 414 13.48 8.58 11.46
N THR A 415 12.32 8.42 10.82
CA THR A 415 11.73 9.42 9.93
C THR A 415 10.92 10.47 10.70
N GLU A 416 10.42 11.49 10.00
CA GLU A 416 9.48 12.44 10.59
C GLU A 416 8.18 11.76 11.08
N PHE A 417 7.75 10.71 10.38
CA PHE A 417 6.55 9.95 10.74
C PHE A 417 6.74 9.14 12.02
N ASP A 418 7.90 8.50 12.20
CA ASP A 418 8.20 7.74 13.42
C ASP A 418 8.23 8.65 14.66
N ARG A 419 8.66 9.92 14.48
CA ARG A 419 8.61 10.94 15.54
C ARG A 419 7.20 11.42 15.82
N GLU A 420 6.33 11.53 14.82
CA GLU A 420 4.93 11.89 15.00
C GLU A 420 4.14 10.78 15.72
N ILE A 421 4.33 9.52 15.33
CA ILE A 421 3.75 8.35 16.01
C ILE A 421 4.14 8.34 17.48
N ASP A 422 5.44 8.54 17.75
CA ASP A 422 5.98 8.53 19.11
C ASP A 422 5.40 9.66 19.98
N ARG A 423 5.41 10.90 19.48
CA ARG A 423 4.81 12.05 20.20
C ARG A 423 3.33 11.87 20.49
N GLY A 424 2.59 11.24 19.57
CA GLY A 424 1.17 10.96 19.73
C GLY A 424 0.84 9.66 20.47
N SER A 425 1.84 8.92 20.96
CA SER A 425 1.64 7.64 21.67
C SER A 425 1.34 7.82 23.16
N LEU A 426 0.90 6.75 23.82
CA LEU A 426 0.69 6.75 25.28
C LEU A 426 2.00 6.81 26.08
N ASN A 427 3.12 6.52 25.43
CA ASN A 427 4.45 6.41 26.01
C ASN A 427 5.50 7.13 25.12
N PRO A 428 5.46 8.47 24.98
CA PRO A 428 6.43 9.20 24.18
C PRO A 428 7.87 8.98 24.64
N GLY A 429 8.79 8.80 23.69
CA GLY A 429 10.21 8.53 23.94
C GLY A 429 10.50 7.11 24.44
N LYS A 430 9.51 6.20 24.39
CA LYS A 430 9.63 4.81 24.81
C LYS A 430 9.22 3.84 23.72
N GLN A 431 9.72 2.61 23.78
CA GLN A 431 9.38 1.54 22.83
C GLN A 431 9.64 1.95 21.37
N LEU A 432 10.73 2.68 21.12
CA LEU A 432 10.99 3.28 19.80
C LEU A 432 11.19 2.23 18.70
N PHE A 433 11.87 1.13 18.99
CA PHE A 433 12.02 0.02 18.04
C PHE A 433 10.70 -0.70 17.77
N GLU A 434 9.92 -0.97 18.82
CA GLU A 434 8.59 -1.58 18.68
C GLU A 434 7.66 -0.73 17.81
N LYS A 435 7.70 0.60 17.97
CA LYS A 435 6.92 1.55 17.15
C LYS A 435 7.21 1.52 15.66
N MET A 436 8.41 1.07 15.27
CA MET A 436 8.80 0.97 13.87
C MET A 436 8.41 -0.37 13.23
N ILE A 437 7.96 -1.36 14.01
CA ILE A 437 7.76 -2.75 13.59
C ILE A 437 6.33 -3.23 13.84
N SER A 438 5.76 -2.97 15.01
CA SER A 438 4.59 -3.70 15.48
C SER A 438 3.29 -3.26 14.82
N GLY A 439 2.31 -4.17 14.85
CA GLY A 439 1.01 -3.97 14.24
C GLY A 439 0.15 -2.89 14.91
N MET A 440 0.49 -2.45 16.12
CA MET A 440 -0.17 -1.32 16.77
C MET A 440 0.17 0.03 16.11
N TYR A 441 1.35 0.13 15.49
CA TYR A 441 1.89 1.41 14.98
C TYR A 441 2.02 1.44 13.46
N MET A 442 2.18 0.28 12.81
CA MET A 442 2.37 0.18 11.36
C MET A 442 1.24 0.83 10.55
N GLY A 443 -0.01 0.62 10.97
CA GLY A 443 -1.17 1.23 10.32
C GLY A 443 -1.19 2.76 10.45
N GLU A 444 -0.77 3.29 11.60
CA GLU A 444 -0.67 4.73 11.82
C GLU A 444 0.44 5.36 10.97
N LEU A 445 1.55 4.65 10.76
CA LEU A 445 2.60 5.08 9.85
C LEU A 445 2.09 5.24 8.42
N VAL A 446 1.37 4.24 7.90
CA VAL A 446 0.74 4.33 6.58
C VAL A 446 -0.21 5.53 6.52
N ARG A 447 -1.08 5.69 7.53
CA ARG A 447 -2.04 6.81 7.59
C ARG A 447 -1.33 8.17 7.51
N LEU A 448 -0.26 8.37 8.28
CA LEU A 448 0.50 9.63 8.29
C LEU A 448 1.18 9.92 6.94
N ILE A 449 1.71 8.90 6.27
CA ILE A 449 2.28 9.05 4.92
C ILE A 449 1.18 9.45 3.93
N LEU A 450 0.01 8.80 3.98
CA LEU A 450 -1.13 9.16 3.13
C LEU A 450 -1.61 10.59 3.39
N VAL A 451 -1.66 11.03 4.65
CA VAL A 451 -1.99 12.41 5.03
C VAL A 451 -0.97 13.40 4.46
N LYS A 452 0.34 13.10 4.56
CA LYS A 452 1.38 13.96 3.99
C LYS A 452 1.24 14.07 2.48
N MET A 453 1.11 12.94 1.78
CA MET A 453 0.94 12.92 0.33
C MET A 453 -0.34 13.63 -0.12
N ALA A 454 -1.43 13.54 0.65
CA ALA A 454 -2.64 14.31 0.40
C ALA A 454 -2.40 15.81 0.58
N ARG A 455 -1.76 16.25 1.68
CA ARG A 455 -1.42 17.67 1.90
C ARG A 455 -0.58 18.28 0.77
N GLU A 456 0.31 17.48 0.18
CA GLU A 456 1.19 17.90 -0.91
C GLU A 456 0.53 17.75 -2.31
N GLY A 457 -0.74 17.34 -2.38
CA GLY A 457 -1.46 17.17 -3.65
C GLY A 457 -0.97 16.00 -4.50
N LEU A 458 -0.32 15.02 -3.88
CA LEU A 458 0.22 13.81 -4.50
C LEU A 458 -0.77 12.63 -4.51
N LEU A 459 -1.80 12.73 -3.66
CA LEU A 459 -2.92 11.79 -3.55
C LEU A 459 -4.25 12.54 -3.37
N PHE A 460 -5.34 11.86 -3.72
CA PHE A 460 -6.72 12.27 -3.43
C PHE A 460 -7.07 13.68 -3.90
N GLU A 461 -6.43 14.17 -4.96
CA GLU A 461 -6.58 15.55 -5.45
C GLU A 461 -6.30 16.63 -4.38
N GLY A 462 -5.52 16.30 -3.36
CA GLY A 462 -5.27 17.21 -2.24
C GLY A 462 -6.33 17.20 -1.14
N ARG A 463 -7.35 16.34 -1.23
CA ARG A 463 -8.44 16.28 -0.24
C ARG A 463 -8.01 15.55 1.03
N ILE A 464 -8.39 16.12 2.16
CA ILE A 464 -8.17 15.56 3.49
C ILE A 464 -9.52 15.50 4.20
N THR A 465 -9.80 14.38 4.84
CA THR A 465 -11.06 14.11 5.55
C THR A 465 -10.82 13.93 7.05
N PRO A 466 -11.85 14.18 7.90
CA PRO A 466 -11.75 13.90 9.33
C PRO A 466 -11.36 12.45 9.64
N GLU A 467 -11.88 11.48 8.89
CA GLU A 467 -11.62 10.05 9.07
C GLU A 467 -10.15 9.70 8.74
N LEU A 468 -9.58 10.30 7.69
CA LEU A 468 -8.17 10.16 7.34
C LEU A 468 -7.25 10.80 8.40
N LEU A 469 -7.70 11.88 9.04
CA LEU A 469 -6.96 12.54 10.13
C LEU A 469 -7.07 11.81 11.48
N THR A 470 -8.06 10.93 11.64
CA THR A 470 -8.32 10.23 12.89
C THR A 470 -7.31 9.10 13.08
N LYS A 471 -6.54 9.16 14.18
CA LYS A 471 -5.57 8.12 14.56
C LYS A 471 -6.24 6.76 14.72
N GLY A 472 -5.59 5.70 14.23
CA GLY A 472 -6.06 4.32 14.40
C GLY A 472 -7.18 3.87 13.46
N THR A 473 -7.64 4.71 12.52
CA THR A 473 -8.59 4.29 11.46
C THR A 473 -7.97 3.37 10.42
N PHE A 474 -6.63 3.35 10.35
CA PHE A 474 -5.87 2.45 9.50
C PHE A 474 -5.13 1.42 10.36
N GLU A 475 -5.53 0.16 10.26
CA GLU A 475 -5.01 -0.94 11.07
C GLU A 475 -4.15 -1.89 10.22
N THR A 476 -3.33 -2.73 10.88
CA THR A 476 -2.48 -3.71 10.20
C THR A 476 -3.26 -4.70 9.33
N LYS A 477 -4.50 -5.04 9.69
CA LYS A 477 -5.39 -5.86 8.84
C LYS A 477 -5.69 -5.21 7.49
N HIS A 478 -5.69 -3.87 7.42
CA HIS A 478 -5.89 -3.13 6.18
C HIS A 478 -4.66 -3.22 5.28
N ILE A 479 -3.45 -3.09 5.84
CA ILE A 479 -2.18 -3.32 5.14
C ILE A 479 -2.17 -4.73 4.52
N SER A 480 -2.43 -5.75 5.34
CA SER A 480 -2.46 -7.14 4.88
C SER A 480 -3.53 -7.40 3.81
N ALA A 481 -4.65 -6.67 3.82
CA ALA A 481 -5.68 -6.80 2.78
C ALA A 481 -5.26 -6.14 1.46
N ILE A 482 -4.57 -4.99 1.53
CA ILE A 482 -4.12 -4.20 0.39
C ILE A 482 -2.94 -4.87 -0.34
N GLU A 483 -2.04 -5.54 0.39
CA GLU A 483 -0.88 -6.22 -0.21
C GLU A 483 -1.22 -7.56 -0.89
N LYS A 484 -2.45 -8.07 -0.74
CA LYS A 484 -2.86 -9.30 -1.41
C LYS A 484 -2.83 -9.15 -2.94
N SER A 485 -2.11 -10.04 -3.61
CA SER A 485 -1.82 -9.96 -5.05
C SER A 485 -3.05 -9.90 -5.96
N LYS A 486 -4.15 -10.59 -5.62
CA LYS A 486 -5.35 -10.66 -6.49
C LYS A 486 -6.41 -9.61 -6.19
N GLU A 487 -6.62 -9.26 -4.92
CA GLU A 487 -7.71 -8.40 -4.47
C GLU A 487 -7.24 -7.03 -3.95
N GLY A 488 -5.92 -6.80 -3.88
CA GLY A 488 -5.33 -5.66 -3.17
C GLY A 488 -5.85 -4.30 -3.60
N LEU A 489 -6.00 -4.05 -4.90
CA LEU A 489 -6.51 -2.77 -5.41
C LEU A 489 -7.99 -2.55 -5.08
N THR A 490 -8.81 -3.61 -5.13
CA THR A 490 -10.22 -3.54 -4.73
C THR A 490 -10.33 -3.25 -3.23
N ARG A 491 -9.51 -3.92 -2.40
CA ARG A 491 -9.45 -3.68 -0.96
C ARG A 491 -8.95 -2.27 -0.64
N ALA A 492 -7.93 -1.78 -1.35
CA ALA A 492 -7.45 -0.42 -1.23
C ALA A 492 -8.59 0.58 -1.48
N LYS A 493 -9.34 0.40 -2.57
CA LYS A 493 -10.49 1.26 -2.87
C LYS A 493 -11.55 1.24 -1.77
N GLU A 494 -11.93 0.06 -1.27
CA GLU A 494 -12.91 -0.11 -0.19
C GLU A 494 -12.45 0.57 1.11
N ILE A 495 -11.20 0.37 1.50
CA ILE A 495 -10.62 0.90 2.74
C ILE A 495 -10.47 2.41 2.65
N LEU A 496 -9.91 2.93 1.55
CA LEU A 496 -9.74 4.36 1.33
C LEU A 496 -11.10 5.08 1.27
N ALA A 497 -12.12 4.46 0.65
CA ALA A 497 -13.48 5.01 0.66
C ALA A 497 -14.07 5.14 2.07
N ARG A 498 -13.77 4.19 2.98
CA ARG A 498 -14.17 4.28 4.40
C ARG A 498 -13.45 5.39 5.17
N LEU A 499 -12.30 5.86 4.68
CA LEU A 499 -11.62 7.04 5.19
C LEU A 499 -12.20 8.34 4.59
N GLY A 500 -13.33 8.27 3.89
CA GLY A 500 -14.04 9.45 3.37
C GLY A 500 -13.47 10.03 2.07
N VAL A 501 -12.41 9.43 1.50
CA VAL A 501 -11.86 9.88 0.21
C VAL A 501 -12.49 9.12 -0.95
N GLU A 502 -12.51 9.71 -2.14
CA GLU A 502 -12.91 9.04 -3.39
C GLU A 502 -11.64 8.70 -4.19
N PRO A 503 -11.01 7.54 -3.97
CA PRO A 503 -9.71 7.24 -4.57
C PRO A 503 -9.84 6.92 -6.06
N SER A 504 -8.93 7.48 -6.85
CA SER A 504 -8.67 7.02 -8.21
C SER A 504 -7.96 5.66 -8.20
N THR A 505 -7.85 5.03 -9.37
CA THR A 505 -7.02 3.82 -9.53
C THR A 505 -5.56 4.08 -9.16
N ASP A 506 -5.04 5.25 -9.52
CA ASP A 506 -3.66 5.65 -9.22
C ASP A 506 -3.45 5.87 -7.71
N ASP A 507 -4.44 6.41 -7.00
CA ASP A 507 -4.41 6.52 -5.54
C ASP A 507 -4.36 5.14 -4.87
N CYS A 508 -5.12 4.17 -5.39
CA CYS A 508 -5.12 2.80 -4.87
C CYS A 508 -3.76 2.12 -5.08
N ILE A 509 -3.13 2.30 -6.26
CA ILE A 509 -1.79 1.78 -6.56
C ILE A 509 -0.75 2.43 -5.64
N ALA A 510 -0.83 3.74 -5.45
CA ALA A 510 0.09 4.46 -4.58
C ALA A 510 -0.06 4.04 -3.10
N ALA A 511 -1.29 3.89 -2.61
CA ALA A 511 -1.54 3.39 -1.26
C ALA A 511 -1.03 1.94 -1.06
N GLN A 512 -1.17 1.08 -2.08
CA GLN A 512 -0.59 -0.26 -2.06
C GLN A 512 0.94 -0.22 -2.00
N HIS A 513 1.58 0.68 -2.76
CA HIS A 513 3.03 0.86 -2.70
C HIS A 513 3.49 1.38 -1.33
N VAL A 514 2.78 2.36 -0.74
CA VAL A 514 3.05 2.84 0.63
C VAL A 514 2.98 1.69 1.63
N CYS A 515 1.92 0.87 1.57
CA CYS A 515 1.77 -0.31 2.42
C CYS A 515 2.98 -1.25 2.31
N ALA A 516 3.34 -1.62 1.07
CA ALA A 516 4.45 -2.53 0.82
C ALA A 516 5.81 -2.00 1.31
N ILE A 517 6.05 -0.69 1.22
CA ILE A 517 7.29 -0.08 1.74
C ILE A 517 7.31 -0.11 3.27
N VAL A 518 6.20 0.24 3.90
CA VAL A 518 6.09 0.25 5.37
C VAL A 518 6.22 -1.16 5.94
N SER A 519 5.54 -2.14 5.37
CA SER A 519 5.63 -3.54 5.82
C SER A 519 7.03 -4.12 5.56
N HIS A 520 7.64 -3.82 4.41
CA HIS A 520 9.00 -4.26 4.09
C HIS A 520 10.07 -3.65 5.00
N ARG A 521 9.90 -2.39 5.44
CA ARG A 521 10.79 -1.78 6.44
C ARG A 521 10.63 -2.42 7.82
N SER A 522 9.42 -2.86 8.14
CA SER A 522 9.09 -3.42 9.45
C SER A 522 9.54 -4.87 9.62
N ALA A 523 9.63 -5.62 8.51
CA ALA A 523 10.13 -6.98 8.44
C ALA A 523 11.66 -7.01 8.36
#